data_AF-A0A2M7RPT3-F1
#
_entry.id   AF-A0A2M7RPT3-F1
#
_cell.length_a   1.000
_cell.length_b   1.000
_cell.length_c   1.000
_cell.angle_alpha   90.00
_cell.angle_beta   90.00
_cell.angle_gamma   90.00
#
_symmetry.space_group_name_H-M   'P 1'
#
loop_
_entity.id
_entity.type
_entity.pdbx_description
1 polymer ?
#
loop_
_entity_poly.entity_id
_entity_poly.type
_entity_poly.pdbx_seq_one_letter_code
_entity_poly.pdbx_strand_id
1 'polypeptide(L)'
;MKLNIIRKKISIIDENIVKLLKRRMALSLEAKKEKNKTGLNMEDTNREKEILENVKNMAQLYSLDQEFVYRLFQVIINESKTIQKK
;
A
#
# COMPACT_ATOMS: atom_id res chain seq x y z
N MET A 1 11.78 15.19 28.27
CA MET A 1 10.32 14.92 28.32
C MET A 1 9.61 15.10 26.97
N LYS A 2 9.68 16.25 26.29
CA LYS A 2 8.96 16.51 25.02
C LYS A 2 9.28 15.51 23.90
N LEU A 3 10.55 15.12 23.74
CA LEU A 3 10.98 14.12 22.75
C LEU A 3 10.31 12.75 22.94
N ASN A 4 10.20 12.28 24.19
CA ASN A 4 9.58 10.98 24.47
C ASN A 4 8.09 10.97 24.13
N ILE A 5 7.39 12.10 24.32
CA ILE A 5 5.98 12.24 23.93
C ILE A 5 5.84 12.20 22.40
N ILE A 6 6.72 12.89 21.67
CA ILE A 6 6.74 12.87 20.20
C ILE A 6 6.98 11.44 19.69
N ARG A 7 7.98 10.74 20.25
CA ARG A 7 8.27 9.35 19.88
C ARG A 7 7.08 8.42 20.11
N LYS A 8 6.36 8.57 21.23
CA LYS A 8 5.12 7.80 21.48
C LYS A 8 4.04 8.07 20.42
N LYS A 9 3.87 9.32 19.99
CA LYS A 9 2.93 9.65 18.90
C LYS A 9 3.34 9.01 17.57
N ILE A 10 4.64 9.01 17.25
CA ILE A 10 5.17 8.33 16.07
C ILE A 10 4.89 6.83 16.15
N SER A 11 5.20 6.17 17.28
CA SER A 11 4.94 4.74 17.44
C SER A 11 3.47 4.35 17.26
N ILE A 12 2.53 5.20 17.67
CA ILE A 12 1.09 4.98 17.43
C ILE A 12 0.78 5.05 15.93
N ILE A 13 1.38 6.00 15.21
CA ILE A 13 1.23 6.10 13.75
C ILE A 13 1.82 4.85 13.07
N ASP A 14 2.99 4.40 13.50
CA ASP A 14 3.66 3.21 12.95
C ASP A 14 2.78 1.96 13.14
N GLU A 15 2.20 1.78 14.32
CA GLU A 15 1.27 0.68 14.59
C GLU A 15 0.05 0.74 13.65
N ASN A 16 -0.49 1.93 13.42
CA ASN A 16 -1.61 2.13 12.50
C ASN A 16 -1.22 1.82 11.05
N ILE A 17 -0.02 2.19 10.61
CA ILE A 17 0.50 1.85 9.28
C ILE A 17 0.53 0.32 9.12
N VAL A 18 1.07 -0.42 10.10
CA VAL A 18 1.13 -1.89 10.06
C VAL A 18 -0.27 -2.51 10.01
N LYS A 19 -1.23 -2.00 10.80
CA LYS A 19 -2.62 -2.46 10.76
C LYS A 19 -3.29 -2.21 9.40
N LEU A 20 -3.06 -1.05 8.79
CA LEU A 20 -3.59 -0.72 7.47
C LEU A 20 -2.99 -1.61 6.38
N LEU A 21 -1.67 -1.86 6.43
CA LEU A 21 -1.00 -2.78 5.52
C LEU A 21 -1.59 -4.19 5.62
N LYS A 22 -1.77 -4.72 6.84
CA LYS A 22 -2.42 -6.03 7.05
C LYS A 22 -3.79 -6.11 6.38
N ARG A 23 -4.64 -5.09 6.58
CA ARG A 23 -5.98 -5.02 5.96
C ARG A 23 -5.90 -4.96 4.43
N ARG A 24 -4.96 -4.18 3.88
CA ARG A 24 -4.73 -4.08 2.44
C ARG A 24 -4.28 -5.42 1.84
N MET A 25 -3.45 -6.19 2.53
CA MET A 25 -3.02 -7.53 2.08
C MET A 25 -4.16 -8.54 2.11
N ALA A 26 -5.04 -8.50 3.12
CA ALA A 26 -6.23 -9.33 3.16
C ALA A 26 -7.15 -9.06 1.94
N LEU A 27 -7.39 -7.78 1.61
CA LEU A 27 -8.15 -7.39 0.41
C LEU A 27 -7.45 -7.84 -0.89
N SER A 28 -6.12 -7.86 -0.93
CA SER A 28 -5.36 -8.36 -2.09
C SER A 28 -5.61 -9.86 -2.31
N LEU A 29 -5.72 -10.65 -1.23
CA LEU A 29 -6.05 -12.07 -1.30
C LEU A 29 -7.52 -12.30 -1.72
N GLU A 30 -8.45 -11.47 -1.25
CA GLU A 30 -9.84 -11.51 -1.70
C GLU A 30 -9.93 -11.20 -3.20
N ALA A 31 -9.21 -10.18 -3.69
CA ALA A 31 -9.14 -9.86 -5.10
C ALA A 31 -8.61 -11.04 -5.94
N LYS A 32 -7.60 -11.78 -5.46
CA LYS A 32 -7.13 -13.02 -6.11
C LYS A 32 -8.25 -14.05 -6.25
N LYS A 33 -9.03 -14.28 -5.18
CA LYS A 33 -10.14 -15.25 -5.21
C LYS A 33 -11.16 -14.88 -6.29
N GLU A 34 -11.47 -13.60 -6.43
CA GLU A 34 -12.41 -13.12 -7.47
C GLU A 34 -11.82 -13.20 -8.89
N LYS A 35 -10.53 -12.86 -9.06
CA LYS A 35 -9.84 -13.03 -10.36
C LYS A 35 -9.82 -14.48 -10.82
N ASN A 36 -9.58 -15.42 -9.90
CA ASN A 36 -9.59 -16.85 -10.20
C ASN A 36 -10.98 -17.35 -10.64
N LYS A 37 -12.05 -16.83 -10.04
CA LYS A 37 -13.43 -17.18 -10.44
C LYS A 37 -13.80 -16.65 -11.81
N THR A 38 -13.29 -15.47 -12.18
CA THR A 38 -13.63 -14.75 -13.40
C THR A 38 -12.68 -15.04 -14.57
N GLY A 39 -11.61 -15.81 -14.34
CA GLY A 39 -10.59 -16.12 -15.36
C GLY A 39 -9.72 -14.91 -15.72
N LEU A 40 -9.70 -13.86 -14.89
CA LEU A 40 -8.90 -12.68 -15.12
C LEU A 40 -7.43 -12.94 -14.79
N ASN A 41 -6.54 -12.36 -15.60
CA ASN A 41 -5.09 -12.45 -15.37
C ASN A 41 -4.69 -11.84 -14.01
N MET A 42 -3.73 -12.49 -13.35
CA MET A 42 -3.20 -12.01 -12.07
C MET A 42 -2.49 -10.65 -12.23
N GLU A 43 -1.78 -10.44 -13.33
CA GLU A 43 -1.07 -9.20 -13.63
C GLU A 43 -2.01 -8.19 -14.31
N ASP A 44 -2.30 -7.11 -13.59
CA ASP A 44 -3.06 -5.97 -14.10
C ASP A 44 -2.17 -4.72 -14.05
N THR A 45 -1.29 -4.62 -15.04
CA THR A 45 -0.31 -3.52 -15.14
C THR A 45 -0.98 -2.15 -15.27
N ASN A 46 -2.20 -2.09 -15.81
CA ASN A 46 -2.95 -0.85 -15.94
C ASN A 46 -3.43 -0.38 -14.56
N ARG A 47 -3.97 -1.30 -13.76
CA ARG A 47 -4.35 -1.01 -12.37
C ARG A 47 -3.15 -0.57 -11.53
N GLU A 48 -1.98 -1.20 -11.70
CA GLU A 48 -0.77 -0.80 -10.97
C GLU A 48 -0.34 0.63 -11.31
N LYS A 49 -0.34 1.01 -12.60
CA LYS A 49 -0.04 2.38 -13.04
C LYS A 49 -1.01 3.39 -12.44
N GLU A 50 -2.31 3.07 -12.44
CA GLU A 50 -3.35 3.93 -11.87
C GLU A 50 -3.15 4.14 -10.36
N ILE A 51 -2.83 3.08 -9.60
CA ILE A 51 -2.52 3.20 -8.18
C ILE A 51 -1.33 4.14 -7.97
N LEU A 52 -0.25 3.95 -8.73
CA LEU A 52 0.97 4.73 -8.60
C LEU A 52 0.76 6.22 -8.95
N GLU A 53 -0.04 6.52 -9.97
CA GLU A 53 -0.39 7.89 -10.32
C GLU A 53 -1.26 8.56 -9.23
N ASN A 54 -2.27 7.83 -8.74
CA ASN A 54 -3.14 8.34 -7.67
C ASN A 54 -2.36 8.68 -6.40
N VAL A 55 -1.39 7.85 -6.01
CA VAL A 55 -0.60 8.10 -4.79
C VAL A 55 0.40 9.23 -4.96
N LYS A 56 0.91 9.50 -6.17
CA LYS A 56 1.71 10.69 -6.44
C LYS A 56 0.89 11.97 -6.32
N ASN A 57 -0.33 11.98 -6.86
CA ASN A 57 -1.25 13.10 -6.71
C ASN A 57 -1.62 13.36 -5.24
N MET A 58 -1.88 12.28 -4.48
CA MET A 58 -2.09 12.40 -3.03
C MET A 58 -0.85 12.91 -2.30
N ALA A 59 0.35 12.43 -2.65
CA ALA A 59 1.60 12.90 -2.05
C ALA A 59 1.77 14.41 -2.24
N GLN A 60 1.53 14.91 -3.45
CA GLN A 60 1.57 16.34 -3.73
C GLN A 60 0.56 17.12 -2.87
N LEU A 61 -0.69 16.66 -2.79
CA LEU A 61 -1.74 17.29 -1.99
C LEU A 61 -1.37 17.36 -0.49
N TYR A 62 -0.76 16.31 0.04
CA TYR A 62 -0.33 16.22 1.44
C TYR A 62 1.07 16.80 1.69
N SER A 63 1.67 17.49 0.71
CA SER A 63 3.02 18.06 0.81
C SER A 63 4.10 17.02 1.18
N LEU A 64 3.95 15.80 0.66
CA LEU A 64 4.94 14.73 0.75
C LEU A 64 5.76 14.68 -0.53
N ASP A 65 7.00 14.21 -0.41
CA ASP A 65 7.83 13.90 -1.56
C ASP A 65 7.17 12.81 -2.41
N GLN A 66 6.84 13.14 -3.66
CA GLN A 66 6.10 12.24 -4.55
C GLN A 66 6.91 10.97 -4.85
N GLU A 67 8.23 11.11 -4.95
CA GLU A 67 9.15 10.02 -5.29
C GLU A 67 9.25 9.02 -4.13
N PHE A 68 9.30 9.51 -2.89
CA PHE A 68 9.20 8.71 -1.68
C PHE A 68 7.91 7.89 -1.63
N VAL A 69 6.75 8.53 -1.85
CA VAL A 69 5.46 7.84 -1.82
C VAL A 69 5.36 6.84 -2.97
N TYR A 70 5.83 7.19 -4.16
CA TYR A 70 5.87 6.30 -5.31
C TYR A 70 6.65 5.01 -5.00
N ARG A 71 7.90 5.12 -4.52
CA ARG A 71 8.74 3.96 -4.16
C ARG A 71 8.12 3.12 -3.05
N LEU A 72 7.54 3.74 -2.03
CA LEU A 72 6.85 3.03 -0.95
C LEU A 72 5.69 2.19 -1.51
N PHE A 73 4.87 2.76 -2.40
CA PHE A 73 3.75 2.04 -2.98
C PHE A 73 4.16 0.96 -3.96
N GLN A 74 5.29 1.10 -4.67
CA GLN A 74 5.87 0.01 -5.45
C GLN A 74 6.19 -1.21 -4.58
N VAL A 75 6.83 -1.01 -3.41
CA VAL A 75 7.11 -2.09 -2.46
C VAL A 75 5.83 -2.75 -1.99
N ILE A 76 4.82 -1.97 -1.61
CA ILE A 76 3.52 -2.46 -1.15
C ILE A 76 2.80 -3.28 -2.25
N ILE A 77 2.82 -2.82 -3.51
CA ILE A 77 2.23 -3.54 -4.65
C ILE A 77 2.97 -4.86 -4.91
N ASN A 78 4.31 -4.85 -4.84
CA ASN A 78 5.11 -6.05 -5.05
C ASN A 78 4.87 -7.10 -3.95
N GLU A 79 4.70 -6.67 -2.70
CA GLU A 79 4.32 -7.58 -1.61
C GLU A 79 2.91 -8.18 -1.84
N SER A 80 1.93 -7.35 -2.25
CA SER A 80 0.61 -7.83 -2.64
C SER A 80 0.67 -8.90 -3.72
N LYS A 81 1.52 -8.73 -4.74
CA LYS A 81 1.72 -9.74 -5.78
C LYS A 81 2.33 -11.02 -5.23
N THR A 82 3.34 -10.90 -4.37
CA THR A 82 4.02 -12.05 -3.75
C THR A 82 3.05 -12.89 -2.92
N ILE A 83 2.22 -12.24 -2.10
CA ILE A 83 1.20 -12.92 -1.29
C ILE A 83 0.13 -13.58 -2.18
N GLN A 84 -0.24 -12.96 -3.30
CA GLN A 84 -1.19 -13.55 -4.25
C GLN A 84 -0.60 -14.68 -5.09
N LYS A 85 0.72 -14.83 -5.18
CA LYS A 85 1.35 -15.98 -5.87
C LYS A 85 1.40 -17.23 -4.99
N LYS A 86 1.33 -17.07 -3.66
CA LYS A 86 1.16 -18.18 -2.70
C LYS A 86 -0.26 -18.73 -2.78
#